data_AF-A0A1M3LJS9-F1
#
_entry.id   AF-A0A1M3LJS9-F1
#
_cell.length_a   1.000
_cell.length_b   1.000
_cell.length_c   1.000
_cell.angle_alpha   90.00
_cell.angle_beta   90.00
_cell.angle_gamma   90.00
#
_symmetry.space_group_name_H-M   'P 1'
#
loop_
_entity.id
_entity.type
_entity.pdbx_description
1 polymer ?
#
loop_
_entity_poly.entity_id
_entity_poly.type
_entity_poly.pdbx_seq_one_letter_code
_entity_poly.pdbx_strand_id
1 'polypeptide(L)'
;MPVTALVVACVGPMCAYSAPDVSFDSVAQCERAAPAIAGLSRASMTNALWDPSSRTERTAFQCIDSATGKVLLSFDSEEAAHYKLIRD
;
A
#
# COMPACT_ATOMS: atom_id res chain seq x y z
N MET A 1 11.08 16.04 2.21
CA MET A 1 9.66 15.90 2.58
C MET A 1 9.47 14.46 3.00
N PRO A 2 9.14 14.18 4.27
CA PRO A 2 8.96 12.81 4.71
C PRO A 2 7.77 12.18 3.98
N VAL A 3 7.95 10.95 3.51
CA VAL A 3 6.95 10.15 2.82
C VAL A 3 6.69 8.90 3.65
N THR A 4 5.43 8.56 3.88
CA THR A 4 5.03 7.33 4.56
C THR A 4 4.45 6.36 3.53
N ALA A 5 4.67 5.06 3.70
CA ALA A 5 3.96 4.05 2.91
C ALA A 5 2.63 3.72 3.60
N LEU A 6 1.55 3.59 2.85
CA LEU A 6 0.29 3.05 3.32
C LEU A 6 -0.02 1.80 2.52
N VAL A 7 -0.33 0.72 3.21
CA VAL A 7 -0.84 -0.51 2.62
C VAL A 7 -2.33 -0.57 2.87
N VAL A 8 -3.09 -0.82 1.81
CA VAL A 8 -4.54 -1.04 1.87
C VAL A 8 -4.82 -2.45 1.36
N ALA A 9 -5.29 -3.35 2.22
CA ALA A 9 -5.69 -4.69 1.82
C ALA A 9 -7.20 -4.84 1.96
N CYS A 10 -7.88 -5.18 0.88
CA CYS A 10 -9.32 -5.36 0.83
C CYS A 10 -9.68 -6.80 0.49
N VAL A 11 -10.64 -7.36 1.23
CA VAL A 11 -11.25 -8.68 1.01
C VAL A 11 -12.76 -8.47 0.96
N GLY A 12 -13.34 -8.58 -0.24
CA GLY A 12 -14.75 -8.24 -0.44
C GLY A 12 -15.04 -6.77 -0.07
N PRO A 13 -16.00 -6.47 0.82
CA PRO A 13 -16.31 -5.09 1.24
C PRO A 13 -15.40 -4.57 2.37
N MET A 14 -14.55 -5.42 2.96
CA MET A 14 -13.75 -5.07 4.15
C MET A 14 -12.34 -4.68 3.73
N CYS A 15 -11.82 -3.56 4.24
CA CYS A 15 -10.43 -3.15 4.02
C CYS A 15 -9.69 -2.93 5.34
N ALA A 16 -8.46 -3.40 5.44
CA ALA A 16 -7.49 -2.99 6.44
C ALA A 16 -6.49 -2.01 5.86
N TYR A 17 -6.03 -1.13 6.73
CA TYR A 17 -5.04 -0.10 6.44
C TYR A 17 -3.88 -0.30 7.41
N SER A 18 -2.66 -0.34 6.89
CA SER A 18 -1.46 -0.37 7.72
C SER A 18 -0.43 0.61 7.20
N ALA A 19 0.06 1.48 8.06
CA ALA A 19 1.23 2.32 7.81
C ALA A 19 2.38 1.80 8.67
N PRO A 20 3.54 1.45 8.10
CA PRO A 20 4.71 1.11 8.88
C PRO A 20 5.29 2.38 9.50
N ASP A 21 5.91 2.25 10.69
CA ASP A 21 6.53 3.33 11.46
C ASP A 21 7.88 3.80 10.87
N VAL A 22 7.98 3.79 9.55
CA VAL A 22 9.15 4.23 8.78
C VAL A 22 8.77 5.34 7.82
N SER A 23 9.50 6.44 7.92
CA SER A 23 9.45 7.56 6.97
C SER A 23 10.58 7.44 5.95
N PHE A 24 10.27 7.75 4.70
CA PHE A 24 11.21 7.83 3.59
C PHE A 24 11.51 9.30 3.26
N ASP A 25 12.71 9.58 2.77
CA ASP A 25 13.10 10.95 2.40
C ASP A 25 12.59 11.36 1.01
N SER A 26 12.13 10.39 0.21
CA SER A 26 11.65 10.61 -1.16
C SER A 26 10.63 9.56 -1.62
N VAL A 27 9.82 9.93 -2.62
CA VAL A 27 8.85 9.02 -3.26
C VAL A 27 9.55 7.80 -3.89
N ALA A 28 10.73 8.00 -4.51
CA ALA A 28 11.48 6.92 -5.15
C ALA A 28 12.06 5.88 -4.16
N GLN A 29 12.29 6.26 -2.90
CA GLN A 29 12.65 5.32 -1.85
C GLN A 29 11.40 4.57 -1.36
N CYS A 30 10.30 5.30 -1.13
CA CYS A 30 9.03 4.70 -0.75
C CYS A 30 8.56 3.66 -1.79
N GLU A 31 8.62 3.99 -3.08
CA GLU A 31 8.25 3.10 -4.19
C GLU A 31 9.07 1.79 -4.19
N ARG A 32 10.38 1.88 -3.92
CA ARG A 32 11.25 0.69 -3.85
C ARG A 32 10.99 -0.17 -2.61
N ALA A 33 10.66 0.46 -1.49
CA ALA A 33 10.42 -0.22 -0.22
C ALA A 33 8.99 -0.77 -0.09
N ALA A 34 8.03 -0.12 -0.75
CA ALA A 34 6.61 -0.42 -0.63
C ALA A 34 6.26 -1.87 -1.01
N PRO A 35 6.84 -2.53 -2.03
CA PRO A 35 6.63 -3.96 -2.31
C PRO A 35 7.14 -4.91 -1.20
N ALA A 36 8.20 -4.54 -0.49
CA ALA A 36 8.69 -5.35 0.63
C ALA A 36 7.78 -5.20 1.87
N ILE A 37 7.40 -3.96 2.18
CA ILE A 37 6.44 -3.62 3.23
C ILE A 37 5.09 -4.25 2.95
N ALA A 38 4.68 -4.23 1.69
CA ALA A 38 3.51 -4.90 1.16
C ALA A 38 3.49 -6.39 1.47
N GLY A 39 4.59 -7.10 1.17
CA GLY A 39 4.69 -8.53 1.42
C GLY A 39 4.54 -8.88 2.90
N LEU A 40 5.22 -8.12 3.77
CA LEU A 40 5.14 -8.29 5.22
C LEU A 40 3.74 -7.96 5.77
N SER A 41 3.15 -6.85 5.31
CA SER A 41 1.84 -6.38 5.77
C SER A 41 0.72 -7.27 5.24
N ARG A 42 0.80 -7.72 3.99
CA ARG A 42 -0.14 -8.70 3.40
C ARG A 42 -0.09 -10.02 4.17
N ALA A 43 1.09 -10.56 4.47
CA ALA A 43 1.19 -11.79 5.26
C ALA A 43 0.49 -11.66 6.64
N SER A 44 0.64 -10.51 7.30
CA SER A 44 -0.04 -10.21 8.57
C SER A 44 -1.54 -9.99 8.41
N MET A 45 -1.97 -9.21 7.42
CA MET A 45 -3.37 -8.86 7.18
C MET A 45 -4.18 -10.01 6.60
N THR A 46 -3.61 -10.83 5.71
CA THR A 46 -4.23 -12.09 5.29
C THR A 46 -4.49 -12.94 6.54
N ASN A 47 -3.53 -13.16 7.44
CA ASN A 47 -3.84 -13.91 8.67
C ASN A 47 -4.99 -13.30 9.52
N ALA A 48 -5.23 -11.99 9.46
CA ALA A 48 -6.28 -11.31 10.23
C ALA A 48 -7.64 -11.17 9.50
N LEU A 49 -7.63 -11.09 8.16
CA LEU A 49 -8.79 -10.80 7.30
C LEU A 49 -9.07 -11.89 6.26
N TRP A 50 -8.29 -12.98 6.24
CA TRP A 50 -8.43 -14.04 5.25
C TRP A 50 -9.74 -14.78 5.44
N ASP A 51 -10.63 -14.52 4.50
CA ASP A 51 -11.78 -15.35 4.22
C ASP A 51 -11.43 -16.25 3.04
N PRO A 52 -11.24 -17.57 3.24
CA PRO A 52 -10.90 -18.52 2.18
C PRO A 52 -11.98 -18.63 1.07
N SER A 53 -13.17 -18.05 1.29
CA SER A 53 -14.24 -17.99 0.29
C SER A 53 -14.20 -16.74 -0.59
N SER A 54 -13.42 -15.73 -0.23
CA SER A 54 -13.35 -14.47 -0.98
C SER A 54 -12.50 -14.64 -2.23
N ARG A 55 -13.11 -14.36 -3.39
CA ARG A 55 -12.41 -14.37 -4.70
C ARG A 55 -11.84 -13.01 -5.09
N THR A 56 -12.05 -11.99 -4.28
CA THR A 56 -11.67 -10.61 -4.60
C THR A 56 -10.79 -10.10 -3.47
N GLU A 57 -9.49 -10.43 -3.58
CA GLU A 57 -8.44 -9.88 -2.73
C GLU A 57 -7.73 -8.77 -3.50
N ARG A 58 -7.78 -7.55 -3.00
CA ARG A 58 -7.06 -6.43 -3.61
C ARG A 58 -6.09 -5.86 -2.60
N THR A 59 -4.84 -5.64 -2.99
CA THR A 59 -3.90 -4.89 -2.14
C THR A 59 -3.40 -3.68 -2.92
N ALA A 60 -3.54 -2.49 -2.35
CA ALA A 60 -3.01 -1.25 -2.90
C ALA A 60 -1.91 -0.70 -1.99
N PHE A 61 -0.97 0.01 -2.57
CA PHE A 61 0.14 0.67 -1.89
C PHE A 61 0.17 2.13 -2.28
N GLN A 62 0.29 2.99 -1.28
CA GLN A 62 0.31 4.43 -1.48
C GLN A 62 1.54 5.03 -0.79
N CYS A 63 2.25 5.90 -1.50
CA CYS A 63 3.23 6.78 -0.88
C CYS A 63 2.53 8.10 -0.59
N ILE A 64 2.45 8.46 0.68
CA ILE A 64 1.74 9.64 1.18
C ILE A 64 2.75 10.62 1.77
N ASP A 65 2.55 11.91 1.49
CA ASP A 65 3.25 12.97 2.20
C ASP A 65 2.86 12.94 3.69
N SER A 66 3.83 12.73 4.57
CA SER A 66 3.57 12.58 6.00
C SER A 66 3.08 13.88 6.66
N ALA A 67 3.32 15.04 6.04
CA ALA A 67 2.90 16.34 6.58
C ALA A 67 1.48 16.72 6.14
N THR A 68 1.12 16.43 4.88
CA THR A 68 -0.15 16.88 4.29
C THR A 68 -1.19 15.76 4.15
N GLY A 69 -0.77 14.49 4.27
CA GLY A 69 -1.61 13.33 3.99
C GLY A 69 -1.93 13.14 2.50
N LYS A 70 -1.31 13.93 1.61
CA LYS A 70 -1.54 13.83 0.16
C LYS A 70 -0.93 12.56 -0.40
N VAL A 71 -1.69 11.82 -1.21
CA VAL A 71 -1.19 10.67 -1.98
C VAL A 71 -0.29 11.17 -3.11
N LEU A 72 0.98 10.77 -3.08
CA LEU A 72 1.99 11.13 -4.07
C LEU A 72 2.17 10.05 -5.14
N LEU A 73 1.92 8.79 -4.78
CA LEU A 73 1.98 7.63 -5.65
C LEU A 73 0.97 6.58 -5.16
N SER A 74 0.32 5.86 -6.07
CA SER A 74 -0.56 4.72 -5.74
C SER A 74 -0.36 3.61 -6.75
N PHE A 75 -0.29 2.36 -6.30
CA PHE A 75 -0.21 1.19 -7.18
C PHE A 75 -0.89 -0.03 -6.56
N ASP A 76 -1.57 -0.82 -7.40
CA ASP A 76 -2.22 -2.07 -7.00
C ASP A 76 -1.26 -3.26 -7.15
N SER A 77 -1.37 -4.24 -6.26
CA SER A 77 -0.61 -5.50 -6.29
C SER A 77 -1.00 -6.41 -7.46
N GLU A 78 -2.22 -6.26 -7.97
CA GLU A 78 -2.76 -7.10 -9.06
C GLU A 78 -2.49 -6.53 -10.45
N GLU A 79 -2.10 -5.25 -10.56
CA GLU A 79 -1.68 -4.69 -11.84
C GLU A 79 -0.23 -5.09 -12.13
N ALA A 80 -0.08 -6.16 -12.90
CA ALA A 80 1.18 -6.44 -13.57
C ALA A 80 1.52 -5.25 -14.49
N ALA A 81 2.39 -4.36 -14.00
CA ALA A 81 3.14 -3.34 -14.76
C ALA A 81 2.57 -1.91 -14.94
N HIS A 82 1.63 -1.40 -14.15
CA HIS A 82 1.22 0.02 -14.29
C HIS A 82 1.33 0.85 -12.99
N TYR A 83 2.49 1.47 -12.82
CA TYR A 83 2.66 2.61 -11.92
C TYR A 83 1.80 3.77 -12.43
N LYS A 84 0.70 4.08 -11.74
CA LYS A 84 -0.05 5.31 -12.03
C LYS A 84 0.55 6.43 -11.19
N LEU A 85 1.56 7.11 -11.74
CA LEU A 85 1.99 8.41 -11.24
C LEU A 85 0.78 9.35 -11.30
N ILE A 86 0.18 9.64 -10.14
CA ILE A 86 -0.86 10.66 -10.02
C ILE A 86 -0.14 12.00 -10.18
N ARG A 87 -0.10 12.53 -11.39
CA ARG A 87 0.28 13.92 -11.64
C ARG A 87 -0.98 14.77 -11.55
N ASP A 88 -0.91 15.83 -10.72
CA ASP A 88 -1.94 16.88 -10.62
C ASP A 88 -2.29 17.46 -12.01
#